data_AF-A0A2N1HTF4-F1
#
_entry.id   AF-A0A2N1HTF4-F1
#
_cell.length_a   1.000
_cell.length_b   1.000
_cell.length_c   1.000
_cell.angle_alpha   90.00
_cell.angle_beta   90.00
_cell.angle_gamma   90.00
#
_symmetry.space_group_name_H-M   'P 1'
#
loop_
_entity.id
_entity.type
_entity.pdbx_description
1 polymer ?
#
loop_
_entity_poly.entity_id
_entity_poly.type
_entity_poly.pdbx_seq_one_letter_code
_entity_poly.pdbx_strand_id
1 'polypeptide(L)'
;MYLLAKESNNPLNHLSVHKVAFYKVAFYKVAFHQVNMTIKQLLKLICFAVPLILTSALVSAGSLEQAKRMHDRLAGVPGTTAVIQTMSDLIEAGDAQGAAQIAMQSPSFYNVTIKNWVTPWTNEEFDVFAPLNDYTATVIGVVRDEVDFRQILSGDILYVANVNAGAPAYSTNNNAHYATLEDEGADLSSVLVATTQSSLTGIPAQATAGVMTTRGAAKAFFKDGTNRAMFRFTLMNHMCADLEAFKDTSSPPDRIRQDLSRSPGGDSRIFTNSCSGCHSGMDPLAQAFAYYNYDYNVEADPDGENGQIVYNAEGQVDPETQLRVQAKYWINSNNFPFGYVTMDDTWDNYWRTGQNQTIGWSNQLSGTGSGAKSMGEELANSQTFANCQVKKVFKNVCLRSPQDQADRTAIAQIQSEFMGNNYNIKNVFAATADYCKGE
;
A
#
# COMPACT_ATOMS: atom_id res chain seq x y z
N MET A 1 -10.07 -31.16 8.60
CA MET A 1 -10.86 -30.03 8.09
C MET A 1 -10.35 -29.74 6.69
N TYR A 2 -11.15 -30.06 5.67
CA TYR A 2 -10.81 -30.06 4.24
C TYR A 2 -11.18 -28.69 3.65
N LEU A 3 -10.25 -27.96 3.04
CA LEU A 3 -10.54 -26.87 2.11
C LEU A 3 -9.80 -27.15 0.80
N LEU A 4 -10.57 -27.59 -0.19
CA LEU A 4 -10.15 -27.92 -1.54
C LEU A 4 -10.11 -26.65 -2.39
N ALA A 5 -8.95 -26.39 -2.98
CA ALA A 5 -8.77 -25.44 -4.07
C ALA A 5 -9.56 -25.89 -5.31
N LYS A 6 -10.28 -24.94 -5.91
CA LYS A 6 -11.08 -25.15 -7.12
C LYS A 6 -10.20 -24.93 -8.34
N GLU A 7 -9.54 -25.98 -8.82
CA GLU A 7 -8.86 -25.99 -10.12
C GLU A 7 -9.85 -26.31 -11.25
N SER A 8 -9.89 -25.46 -12.28
CA SER A 8 -10.65 -25.70 -13.50
C SER A 8 -9.86 -26.61 -14.45
N ASN A 9 -10.37 -27.83 -14.62
CA ASN A 9 -9.93 -28.81 -15.63
C ASN A 9 -10.20 -28.31 -17.06
N ASN A 10 -9.21 -28.45 -17.95
CA ASN A 10 -9.48 -28.75 -19.36
C ASN A 10 -8.41 -29.75 -19.87
N PRO A 11 -8.79 -30.90 -20.48
CA PRO A 11 -7.84 -31.97 -20.75
C PRO A 11 -7.40 -32.08 -22.23
N LEU A 12 -6.20 -32.66 -22.39
CA LEU A 12 -5.75 -33.57 -23.45
C LEU A 12 -5.38 -33.04 -24.86
N ASN A 13 -4.06 -33.04 -25.10
CA ASN A 13 -3.32 -33.91 -26.03
C ASN A 13 -3.54 -33.90 -27.56
N HIS A 14 -2.36 -33.98 -28.22
CA HIS A 14 -2.00 -34.56 -29.53
C HIS A 14 -2.07 -33.73 -30.82
N LEU A 15 -0.87 -33.34 -31.27
CA LEU A 15 -0.26 -33.58 -32.59
C LEU A 15 -1.17 -33.53 -33.83
N SER A 16 -0.99 -32.50 -34.67
CA SER A 16 -1.08 -32.68 -36.13
C SER A 16 -0.47 -31.49 -36.88
N VAL A 17 0.49 -31.85 -37.74
CA VAL A 17 1.13 -31.11 -38.83
C VAL A 17 0.19 -30.11 -39.53
N HIS A 18 0.57 -28.83 -39.59
CA HIS A 18 -0.07 -27.86 -40.48
C HIS A 18 0.89 -27.25 -41.50
N LYS A 19 0.53 -27.56 -42.74
CA LYS A 19 0.98 -27.03 -44.02
C LYS A 19 1.29 -25.52 -43.97
N VAL A 20 2.48 -25.18 -44.46
CA VAL A 20 2.85 -23.82 -44.83
C VAL A 20 1.97 -23.38 -46.02
N ALA A 21 1.02 -22.48 -45.76
CA ALA A 21 0.28 -21.78 -46.79
C ALA A 21 1.09 -20.55 -47.24
N PHE A 22 1.58 -20.57 -48.47
CA PHE A 22 2.16 -19.41 -49.13
C PHE A 22 1.07 -18.34 -49.36
N TYR A 23 1.09 -17.26 -48.59
CA TYR A 23 0.42 -16.02 -48.99
C TYR A 23 1.32 -15.27 -49.98
N LYS A 24 0.89 -15.22 -51.25
CA LYS A 24 1.44 -14.30 -52.25
C LYS A 24 1.25 -12.86 -51.77
N VAL A 25 2.33 -12.17 -51.42
CA VAL A 25 2.35 -10.71 -51.32
C VAL A 25 2.28 -10.16 -52.74
N ALA A 26 1.13 -9.60 -53.11
CA ALA A 26 1.00 -8.81 -54.32
C ALA A 26 1.73 -7.48 -54.13
N PHE A 27 2.87 -7.29 -54.79
CA PHE A 27 3.49 -5.99 -54.93
C PHE A 27 2.60 -5.10 -55.80
N TYR A 28 1.79 -4.24 -55.18
CA TYR A 28 1.19 -3.11 -55.90
C TYR A 28 2.31 -2.13 -56.27
N LYS A 29 2.63 -2.05 -57.56
CA LYS A 29 3.38 -0.93 -58.13
C LYS A 29 2.56 0.34 -57.91
N VAL A 30 2.94 1.16 -56.93
CA VAL A 30 2.49 2.55 -56.85
C VAL A 30 3.17 3.30 -57.98
N ALA A 31 2.42 3.61 -59.04
CA ALA A 31 2.88 4.51 -60.08
C ALA A 31 2.93 5.93 -59.50
N PHE A 32 4.14 6.45 -59.25
CA PHE A 32 4.32 7.88 -58.98
C PHE A 32 4.03 8.65 -60.28
N HIS A 33 2.83 9.21 -60.39
CA HIS A 33 2.57 10.27 -61.34
C HIS A 33 3.28 11.53 -60.84
N GLN A 34 4.27 12.03 -61.60
CA GLN A 34 4.84 13.34 -61.35
C GLN A 34 3.77 14.40 -61.64
N VAL A 35 3.12 14.89 -60.59
CA VAL A 35 2.27 16.08 -60.67
C VAL A 35 3.21 17.29 -60.67
N ASN A 36 3.41 17.90 -61.84
CA ASN A 36 4.09 19.18 -61.94
C ASN A 36 3.19 20.28 -61.37
N MET A 37 3.31 20.54 -60.07
CA MET A 37 2.70 21.72 -59.45
C MET A 37 3.49 22.97 -59.82
N THR A 38 2.80 23.97 -60.34
CA THR A 38 3.40 25.28 -60.60
C THR A 38 3.79 25.96 -59.26
N ILE A 39 4.82 26.81 -59.27
CA ILE A 39 5.28 27.57 -58.08
C ILE A 39 4.09 28.30 -57.39
N LYS A 40 3.11 28.78 -58.17
CA LYS A 40 1.89 29.42 -57.65
C LYS A 40 0.94 28.46 -56.91
N GLN A 41 0.87 27.19 -57.30
CA GLN A 41 0.09 26.16 -56.61
C GLN A 41 0.81 25.65 -55.35
N LEU A 42 2.14 25.58 -55.37
CA LEU A 42 2.96 25.25 -54.19
C LEU A 42 2.83 26.34 -53.11
N LEU A 43 2.89 27.61 -53.51
CA LEU A 43 2.66 28.77 -52.62
C LEU A 43 1.23 28.78 -52.03
N LYS A 44 0.20 28.43 -52.80
CA LYS A 44 -1.17 28.31 -52.27
C LYS A 44 -1.32 27.15 -51.27
N LEU A 45 -0.69 26.00 -51.52
CA LEU A 45 -0.72 24.87 -50.61
C LEU A 45 0.04 25.17 -49.31
N ILE A 46 1.19 25.83 -49.40
CA ILE A 46 1.97 26.29 -48.24
C ILE A 46 1.18 27.36 -47.45
N CYS A 47 0.55 28.34 -48.11
CA CYS A 47 -0.24 29.37 -47.42
C CYS A 47 -1.52 28.85 -46.76
N PHE A 48 -2.08 27.71 -47.19
CA PHE A 48 -3.22 27.06 -46.53
C PHE A 48 -2.83 25.96 -45.52
N ALA A 49 -1.66 25.31 -45.69
CA ALA A 49 -1.19 24.26 -44.77
C ALA A 49 -0.42 24.81 -43.57
N VAL A 50 0.29 25.93 -43.70
CA VAL A 50 1.06 26.54 -42.60
C VAL A 50 0.17 27.04 -41.44
N PRO A 51 -1.02 27.65 -41.66
CA PRO A 51 -1.92 28.01 -40.56
C PRO A 51 -2.56 26.78 -39.87
N LEU A 52 -2.73 25.67 -40.60
CA LEU A 52 -3.35 24.45 -40.07
C LEU A 52 -2.36 23.58 -39.26
N ILE A 53 -1.06 23.68 -39.57
CA ILE A 53 0.02 23.01 -38.81
C ILE A 53 0.46 23.86 -37.59
N LEU A 54 0.28 25.19 -37.64
CA LEU A 54 0.51 26.06 -36.47
C LEU A 54 -0.65 26.06 -35.45
N THR A 55 -1.87 25.66 -35.83
CA THR A 55 -3.03 25.57 -34.92
C THR A 55 -3.13 24.23 -34.19
N SER A 56 -2.29 23.25 -34.53
CA SER A 56 -1.99 22.08 -33.68
C SER A 56 -1.04 22.41 -32.51
N ALA A 57 -0.77 23.69 -32.24
CA ALA A 57 -0.19 24.12 -30.98
C ALA A 57 -1.16 23.76 -29.84
N LEU A 58 -0.88 22.62 -29.20
CA LEU A 58 -1.23 22.26 -27.82
C LEU A 58 -2.53 22.92 -27.33
N VAL A 59 -3.66 22.23 -27.47
CA VAL A 59 -4.81 22.48 -26.56
C VAL A 59 -4.34 22.07 -25.16
N SER A 60 -3.61 22.97 -24.50
CA SER A 60 -3.36 22.88 -23.07
C SER A 60 -4.63 23.36 -22.40
N ALA A 61 -5.14 22.57 -21.46
CA ALA A 61 -6.16 23.04 -20.53
C ALA A 61 -5.69 24.38 -19.93
N GLY A 62 -6.57 25.38 -19.90
CA GLY A 62 -6.30 26.64 -19.22
C GLY A 62 -6.19 26.42 -17.71
N SER A 63 -5.71 27.44 -17.01
CA SER A 63 -5.58 27.46 -15.54
C SER A 63 -6.90 27.06 -14.85
N LEU A 64 -8.04 27.52 -15.37
CA LEU A 64 -9.36 27.23 -14.83
C LEU A 64 -9.74 25.74 -14.98
N GLU A 65 -9.50 25.16 -16.16
CA GLU A 65 -9.76 23.73 -16.39
C GLU A 65 -8.81 22.85 -15.56
N GLN A 66 -7.54 23.24 -15.45
CA GLN A 66 -6.55 22.57 -14.60
C GLN A 66 -6.94 22.62 -13.13
N ALA A 67 -7.36 23.80 -12.62
CA ALA A 67 -7.85 23.99 -11.26
C ALA A 67 -9.07 23.12 -10.96
N LYS A 68 -10.05 23.12 -11.86
CA LYS A 68 -11.25 22.27 -11.73
C LYS A 68 -10.88 20.79 -11.65
N ARG A 69 -10.07 20.31 -12.60
CA ARG A 69 -9.64 18.91 -12.63
C ARG A 69 -8.85 18.51 -11.39
N MET A 70 -7.94 19.38 -10.95
CA MET A 70 -7.16 19.20 -9.72
C MET A 70 -8.08 19.08 -8.50
N HIS A 71 -9.07 19.97 -8.37
CA HIS A 71 -10.04 19.90 -7.28
C HIS A 71 -10.86 18.61 -7.34
N ASP A 72 -11.40 18.24 -8.50
CA ASP A 72 -12.24 17.04 -8.66
C ASP A 72 -11.47 15.76 -8.28
N ARG A 73 -10.18 15.67 -8.66
CA ARG A 73 -9.32 14.51 -8.36
C ARG A 73 -8.86 14.44 -6.90
N LEU A 74 -8.67 15.59 -6.25
CA LEU A 74 -8.26 15.63 -4.85
C LEU A 74 -9.47 15.53 -3.93
N ALA A 75 -10.44 16.44 -4.03
CA ALA A 75 -11.60 16.47 -3.15
C ALA A 75 -12.61 15.35 -3.43
N GLY A 76 -12.59 14.74 -4.62
CA GLY A 76 -13.57 13.73 -5.03
C GLY A 76 -14.96 14.30 -5.37
N VAL A 77 -15.11 15.62 -5.33
CA VAL A 77 -16.35 16.36 -5.62
C VAL A 77 -16.05 17.68 -6.35
N PRO A 78 -17.02 18.23 -7.11
CA PRO A 78 -16.87 19.53 -7.74
C PRO A 78 -16.65 20.68 -6.74
N GLY A 79 -15.68 21.53 -7.04
CA GLY A 79 -15.42 22.76 -6.27
C GLY A 79 -16.41 23.89 -6.59
N THR A 80 -16.58 24.82 -5.65
CA THR A 80 -17.36 26.03 -5.91
C THR A 80 -16.61 26.94 -6.89
N THR A 81 -17.34 27.79 -7.62
CA THR A 81 -16.72 28.74 -8.57
C THR A 81 -15.65 29.61 -7.93
N ALA A 82 -15.86 30.05 -6.68
CA ALA A 82 -14.88 30.87 -5.96
C ALA A 82 -13.60 30.08 -5.66
N VAL A 83 -13.72 28.85 -5.16
CA VAL A 83 -12.56 27.98 -4.87
C VAL A 83 -11.77 27.68 -6.13
N ILE A 84 -12.46 27.32 -7.22
CA ILE A 84 -11.82 27.03 -8.51
C ILE A 84 -11.11 28.28 -9.07
N GLN A 85 -11.71 29.47 -8.92
CA GLN A 85 -11.06 30.70 -9.35
C GLN A 85 -9.77 30.96 -8.55
N THR A 86 -9.81 30.84 -7.22
CA THR A 86 -8.59 31.01 -6.40
C THR A 86 -7.50 30.01 -6.76
N MET A 87 -7.87 28.75 -7.01
CA MET A 87 -6.93 27.73 -7.48
C MET A 87 -6.36 28.06 -8.86
N SER A 88 -7.19 28.58 -9.77
CA SER A 88 -6.77 29.02 -11.10
C SER A 88 -5.74 30.15 -11.02
N ASP A 89 -5.99 31.14 -10.18
CA ASP A 89 -5.09 32.29 -9.97
C ASP A 89 -3.72 31.83 -9.44
N LEU A 90 -3.71 30.85 -8.53
CA LEU A 90 -2.47 30.23 -8.03
C LEU A 90 -1.71 29.48 -9.13
N ILE A 91 -2.42 28.73 -9.97
CA ILE A 91 -1.80 28.03 -11.12
C ILE A 91 -1.18 29.04 -12.10
N GLU A 92 -1.86 30.16 -12.38
CA GLU A 92 -1.33 31.22 -13.24
C GLU A 92 -0.09 31.91 -12.64
N ALA A 93 -0.04 32.01 -11.32
CA ALA A 93 1.11 32.51 -10.58
C ALA A 93 2.28 31.50 -10.49
N GLY A 94 2.12 30.28 -11.00
CA GLY A 94 3.12 29.22 -10.93
C GLY A 94 3.11 28.42 -9.62
N ASP A 95 2.09 28.56 -8.79
CA ASP A 95 1.90 27.86 -7.51
C ASP A 95 0.79 26.81 -7.58
N ALA A 96 0.97 25.81 -8.46
CA ALA A 96 0.00 24.72 -8.61
C ALA A 96 -0.10 23.82 -7.37
N GLN A 97 0.97 23.72 -6.56
CA GLN A 97 0.91 22.97 -5.30
C GLN A 97 0.07 23.73 -4.26
N GLY A 98 0.16 25.07 -4.18
CA GLY A 98 -0.74 25.88 -3.37
C GLY A 98 -2.21 25.70 -3.76
N ALA A 99 -2.51 25.61 -5.07
CA ALA A 99 -3.85 25.28 -5.55
C ALA A 99 -4.30 23.89 -5.06
N ALA A 100 -3.42 22.89 -5.09
CA ALA A 100 -3.72 21.56 -4.56
C ALA A 100 -3.99 21.57 -3.06
N GLN A 101 -3.26 22.39 -2.29
CA GLN A 101 -3.50 22.56 -0.85
C GLN A 101 -4.89 23.15 -0.57
N ILE A 102 -5.40 24.06 -1.41
CA ILE A 102 -6.79 24.54 -1.30
C ILE A 102 -7.79 23.40 -1.52
N ALA A 103 -7.60 22.59 -2.56
CA ALA A 103 -8.50 21.46 -2.83
C ALA A 103 -8.56 20.46 -1.66
N MET A 104 -7.42 20.18 -1.03
CA MET A 104 -7.32 19.26 0.11
C MET A 104 -7.93 19.82 1.41
N GLN A 105 -8.32 21.09 1.48
CA GLN A 105 -9.10 21.64 2.61
C GLN A 105 -10.56 21.19 2.59
N SER A 106 -11.04 20.64 1.47
CA SER A 106 -12.40 20.08 1.39
C SER A 106 -12.55 18.90 2.36
N PRO A 107 -13.60 18.84 3.19
CA PRO A 107 -13.92 17.65 3.99
C PRO A 107 -13.98 16.36 3.16
N SER A 108 -14.41 16.44 1.90
CA SER A 108 -14.50 15.30 1.00
C SER A 108 -13.13 14.69 0.64
N PHE A 109 -12.04 15.46 0.72
CA PHE A 109 -10.70 14.90 0.61
C PHE A 109 -10.46 13.82 1.67
N TYR A 110 -10.91 14.03 2.90
CA TYR A 110 -10.72 13.09 4.01
C TYR A 110 -11.81 12.01 4.02
N ASN A 111 -13.08 12.40 3.89
CA ASN A 111 -14.22 11.50 3.96
C ASN A 111 -14.35 10.54 2.76
N VAL A 112 -13.84 10.94 1.60
CA VAL A 112 -13.95 10.16 0.37
C VAL A 112 -12.57 9.75 -0.12
N THR A 113 -11.72 10.71 -0.47
CA THR A 113 -10.46 10.41 -1.18
C THR A 113 -9.48 9.62 -0.30
N ILE A 114 -9.13 10.11 0.89
CA ILE A 114 -8.19 9.41 1.78
C ILE A 114 -8.82 8.14 2.35
N LYS A 115 -10.10 8.17 2.75
CA LYS A 115 -10.80 6.96 3.21
C LYS A 115 -10.73 5.84 2.16
N ASN A 116 -11.14 6.09 0.92
CA ASN A 116 -11.12 5.09 -0.15
C ASN A 116 -9.71 4.69 -0.57
N TRP A 117 -8.75 5.60 -0.46
CA TRP A 117 -7.34 5.32 -0.73
C TRP A 117 -6.74 4.30 0.26
N VAL A 118 -7.12 4.40 1.54
CA VAL A 118 -6.56 3.58 2.64
C VAL A 118 -7.36 2.30 2.89
N THR A 119 -8.68 2.33 2.79
CA THR A 119 -9.58 1.23 3.20
C THR A 119 -9.17 -0.15 2.64
N PRO A 120 -8.75 -0.29 1.37
CA PRO A 120 -8.26 -1.56 0.83
C PRO A 120 -7.08 -2.19 1.58
N TRP A 121 -6.35 -1.44 2.40
CA TRP A 121 -5.18 -1.94 3.14
C TRP A 121 -5.58 -2.54 4.50
N THR A 122 -6.86 -2.49 4.85
CA THR A 122 -7.37 -2.83 6.18
C THR A 122 -8.14 -4.15 6.23
N ASN A 123 -8.23 -4.85 5.09
CA ASN A 123 -8.91 -6.14 4.94
C ASN A 123 -8.14 -7.02 3.94
N GLU A 124 -8.42 -8.33 3.93
CA GLU A 124 -7.70 -9.29 3.08
C GLU A 124 -8.16 -9.24 1.61
N GLU A 125 -9.38 -8.79 1.38
CA GLU A 125 -10.03 -8.72 0.08
C GLU A 125 -9.60 -7.52 -0.78
N PHE A 126 -8.91 -6.56 -0.16
CA PHE A 126 -8.64 -5.23 -0.72
C PHE A 126 -9.93 -4.49 -1.13
N ASP A 127 -11.02 -4.74 -0.41
CA ASP A 127 -12.30 -4.07 -0.63
C ASP A 127 -12.20 -2.61 -0.19
N VAL A 128 -12.60 -1.71 -1.09
CA VAL A 128 -12.69 -0.27 -0.85
C VAL A 128 -13.93 0.11 -0.04
N PHE A 129 -14.93 -0.78 0.02
CA PHE A 129 -16.18 -0.58 0.75
C PHE A 129 -16.16 -1.18 2.16
N ALA A 130 -15.02 -1.69 2.62
CA ALA A 130 -14.90 -2.14 4.00
C ALA A 130 -15.18 -0.98 4.98
N PRO A 131 -15.78 -1.24 6.15
CA PRO A 131 -16.13 -0.19 7.10
C PRO A 131 -14.93 0.62 7.58
N LEU A 132 -15.17 1.89 7.91
CA LEU A 132 -14.22 2.73 8.64
C LEU A 132 -13.82 2.01 9.94
N ASN A 133 -12.53 2.00 10.23
CA ASN A 133 -11.95 1.39 11.42
C ASN A 133 -10.78 2.24 11.93
N ASP A 134 -10.15 1.80 13.02
CA ASP A 134 -9.01 2.49 13.63
C ASP A 134 -7.77 2.59 12.73
N TYR A 135 -7.52 1.61 11.86
CA TYR A 135 -6.45 1.69 10.86
C TYR A 135 -6.75 2.86 9.91
N THR A 136 -7.89 2.85 9.21
CA THR A 136 -8.25 3.88 8.23
C THR A 136 -8.28 5.27 8.88
N ALA A 137 -8.93 5.41 10.04
CA ALA A 137 -9.00 6.67 10.77
C ALA A 137 -7.61 7.19 11.20
N THR A 138 -6.71 6.30 11.61
CA THR A 138 -5.33 6.68 11.97
C THR A 138 -4.57 7.24 10.79
N VAL A 139 -4.68 6.62 9.61
CA VAL A 139 -4.02 7.15 8.40
C VAL A 139 -4.65 8.48 7.97
N ILE A 140 -5.97 8.62 8.05
CA ILE A 140 -6.66 9.90 7.77
C ILE A 140 -6.11 11.01 8.68
N GLY A 141 -6.00 10.74 9.98
CA GLY A 141 -5.46 11.68 10.95
C GLY A 141 -3.99 12.04 10.69
N VAL A 142 -3.15 11.05 10.40
CA VAL A 142 -1.74 11.26 10.03
C VAL A 142 -1.60 12.14 8.79
N VAL A 143 -2.43 11.94 7.77
CA VAL A 143 -2.45 12.78 6.55
C VAL A 143 -2.91 14.19 6.88
N ARG A 144 -3.97 14.33 7.69
CA ARG A 144 -4.55 15.64 8.05
C ARG A 144 -3.58 16.49 8.85
N ASP A 145 -2.98 15.89 9.87
CA ASP A 145 -2.09 16.57 10.82
C ASP A 145 -0.63 16.62 10.32
N GLU A 146 -0.39 16.15 9.09
CA GLU A 146 0.91 16.22 8.41
C GLU A 146 2.04 15.56 9.21
N VAL A 147 1.70 14.49 9.93
CA VAL A 147 2.63 13.66 10.70
C VAL A 147 3.56 12.93 9.74
N ASP A 148 4.82 12.74 10.14
CA ASP A 148 5.78 11.89 9.41
C ASP A 148 5.14 10.55 9.09
N PHE A 149 4.91 10.29 7.80
CA PHE A 149 4.10 9.15 7.36
C PHE A 149 4.75 7.80 7.67
N ARG A 150 6.04 7.76 8.03
CA ARG A 150 6.69 6.53 8.53
C ARG A 150 6.10 6.05 9.85
N GLN A 151 5.55 6.96 10.66
CA GLN A 151 4.91 6.64 11.95
C GLN A 151 3.72 5.70 11.80
N ILE A 152 3.15 5.53 10.60
CA ILE A 152 2.11 4.53 10.37
C ILE A 152 2.61 3.10 10.61
N LEU A 153 3.92 2.82 10.64
CA LEU A 153 4.45 1.48 10.95
C LEU A 153 5.18 1.39 12.30
N SER A 154 5.40 2.49 13.01
CA SER A 154 6.20 2.47 14.25
C SER A 154 5.64 3.32 15.39
N GLY A 155 4.68 4.19 15.10
CA GLY A 155 4.16 5.14 16.07
C GLY A 155 3.37 4.48 17.20
N ASP A 156 3.40 5.10 18.36
CA ASP A 156 2.33 4.95 19.36
C ASP A 156 1.26 6.00 19.06
N ILE A 157 0.49 5.74 18.01
CA ILE A 157 -0.44 6.71 17.42
C ILE A 157 -1.76 6.04 17.08
N LEU A 158 -2.84 6.74 17.36
CA LEU A 158 -4.20 6.36 17.05
C LEU A 158 -5.03 7.62 16.85
N TYR A 159 -6.02 7.56 15.98
CA TYR A 159 -7.03 8.61 15.86
C TYR A 159 -8.42 8.09 16.23
N VAL A 160 -9.06 8.80 17.13
CA VAL A 160 -10.42 8.53 17.61
C VAL A 160 -11.27 9.79 17.43
N ALA A 161 -12.59 9.65 17.45
CA ALA A 161 -13.49 10.79 17.46
C ALA A 161 -13.33 11.60 18.75
N ASN A 162 -13.45 12.93 18.63
CA ASN A 162 -13.59 13.79 19.79
C ASN A 162 -14.93 13.53 20.52
N VAL A 163 -15.01 13.97 21.78
CA VAL A 163 -16.17 13.72 22.64
C VAL A 163 -17.49 14.32 22.13
N ASN A 164 -17.43 15.28 21.19
CA ASN A 164 -18.60 15.94 20.62
C ASN A 164 -19.13 15.25 19.34
N ALA A 165 -18.43 14.23 18.84
CA ALA A 165 -18.77 13.55 17.58
C ALA A 165 -19.93 12.56 17.71
N GLY A 166 -20.47 12.33 18.91
CA GLY A 166 -21.61 11.44 19.14
C GLY A 166 -21.29 9.94 19.03
N ALA A 167 -20.05 9.56 18.71
CA ALA A 167 -19.62 8.16 18.66
C ALA A 167 -19.49 7.57 20.07
N PRO A 168 -19.78 6.26 20.26
CA PRO A 168 -19.44 5.52 21.48
C PRO A 168 -17.95 5.64 21.81
N ALA A 169 -17.54 5.36 23.06
CA ALA A 169 -16.11 5.32 23.40
C ALA A 169 -15.36 4.28 22.55
N TYR A 170 -14.08 4.54 22.26
CA TYR A 170 -13.22 3.55 21.61
C TYR A 170 -13.24 2.23 22.39
N SER A 171 -13.38 1.12 21.68
CA SER A 171 -13.36 -0.22 22.25
C SER A 171 -12.26 -1.05 21.62
N THR A 172 -11.52 -1.80 22.44
CA THR A 172 -10.50 -2.74 21.97
C THR A 172 -11.10 -3.99 21.34
N ASN A 173 -12.39 -4.25 21.57
CA ASN A 173 -13.04 -5.50 21.19
C ASN A 173 -14.18 -5.34 20.18
N ASN A 174 -14.47 -4.15 19.65
CA ASN A 174 -15.46 -3.98 18.58
C ASN A 174 -15.15 -2.74 17.73
N ASN A 175 -15.92 -2.52 16.66
CA ASN A 175 -15.74 -1.39 15.74
C ASN A 175 -16.85 -0.31 15.85
N ALA A 176 -17.66 -0.34 16.92
CA ALA A 176 -18.85 0.53 17.02
C ALA A 176 -18.52 2.03 16.97
N HIS A 177 -17.36 2.41 17.53
CA HIS A 177 -16.86 3.78 17.49
C HIS A 177 -16.76 4.34 16.06
N TYR A 178 -16.09 3.60 15.17
CA TYR A 178 -15.84 4.04 13.80
C TYR A 178 -17.03 3.79 12.87
N ALA A 179 -17.77 2.70 13.08
CA ALA A 179 -19.01 2.45 12.35
C ALA A 179 -20.02 3.59 12.56
N THR A 180 -20.16 4.08 13.80
CA THR A 180 -21.05 5.23 14.08
C THR A 180 -20.62 6.50 13.35
N LEU A 181 -19.31 6.78 13.27
CA LEU A 181 -18.82 7.95 12.52
C LEU A 181 -19.15 7.86 11.02
N GLU A 182 -19.06 6.65 10.47
CA GLU A 182 -19.38 6.41 9.07
C GLU A 182 -20.89 6.52 8.81
N ASP A 183 -21.72 5.88 9.64
CA ASP A 183 -23.18 5.86 9.52
C ASP A 183 -23.79 7.27 9.65
N GLU A 184 -23.24 8.09 10.57
CA GLU A 184 -23.69 9.48 10.79
C GLU A 184 -23.06 10.48 9.80
N GLY A 185 -22.18 10.02 8.90
CA GLY A 185 -21.50 10.88 7.93
C GLY A 185 -20.63 11.96 8.58
N ALA A 186 -19.97 11.64 9.70
CA ALA A 186 -19.15 12.57 10.45
C ALA A 186 -18.01 13.15 9.59
N ASP A 187 -17.75 14.45 9.71
CA ASP A 187 -16.66 15.12 8.99
C ASP A 187 -15.29 14.70 9.58
N LEU A 188 -14.62 13.77 8.92
CA LEU A 188 -13.35 13.18 9.38
C LEU A 188 -12.21 14.20 9.38
N SER A 189 -12.35 15.31 8.66
CA SER A 189 -11.39 16.42 8.72
C SER A 189 -11.42 17.12 10.08
N SER A 190 -12.55 17.12 10.78
CA SER A 190 -12.72 17.86 12.03
C SER A 190 -12.89 16.97 13.26
N VAL A 191 -13.55 15.81 13.14
CA VAL A 191 -13.92 15.02 14.31
C VAL A 191 -12.80 14.18 14.89
N LEU A 192 -11.80 13.79 14.08
CA LEU A 192 -10.71 12.93 14.52
C LEU A 192 -9.71 13.70 15.40
N VAL A 193 -9.27 13.10 16.50
CA VAL A 193 -8.24 13.64 17.41
C VAL A 193 -7.16 12.61 17.65
N ALA A 194 -5.91 13.07 17.69
CA ALA A 194 -4.76 12.22 17.97
C ALA A 194 -4.77 11.74 19.43
N THR A 195 -4.47 10.48 19.62
CA THR A 195 -4.19 9.84 20.90
C THR A 195 -3.13 8.75 20.70
N THR A 196 -2.82 7.99 21.75
CA THR A 196 -1.89 6.87 21.69
C THR A 196 -2.63 5.54 21.81
N GLN A 197 -2.13 4.49 21.14
CA GLN A 197 -2.68 3.15 21.32
C GLN A 197 -2.43 2.68 22.74
N SER A 198 -1.26 2.97 23.30
CA SER A 198 -0.89 2.54 24.64
C SER A 198 -1.81 3.05 25.76
N SER A 199 -2.48 4.19 25.54
CA SER A 199 -3.45 4.74 26.48
C SER A 199 -4.81 4.04 26.45
N LEU A 200 -5.13 3.30 25.37
CA LEU A 200 -6.46 2.74 25.12
C LEU A 200 -6.49 1.21 24.97
N THR A 201 -5.39 0.59 24.53
CA THR A 201 -5.37 -0.85 24.18
C THR A 201 -4.75 -1.75 25.23
N GLY A 202 -4.05 -1.20 26.22
CA GLY A 202 -3.25 -1.96 27.18
C GLY A 202 -1.94 -2.51 26.62
N ILE A 203 -1.62 -2.25 25.35
CA ILE A 203 -0.31 -2.56 24.75
C ILE A 203 0.69 -1.48 25.20
N PRO A 204 1.84 -1.84 25.79
CA PRO A 204 2.85 -0.86 26.17
C PRO A 204 3.33 -0.02 24.99
N ALA A 205 3.67 1.26 25.21
CA ALA A 205 4.06 2.19 24.14
C ALA A 205 5.21 1.65 23.26
N GLN A 206 6.18 0.92 23.83
CA GLN A 206 7.28 0.30 23.07
C GLN A 206 6.84 -0.87 22.16
N ALA A 207 5.64 -1.44 22.41
CA ALA A 207 5.06 -2.55 21.67
C ALA A 207 3.92 -2.13 20.73
N THR A 208 3.63 -0.84 20.59
CA THR A 208 2.75 -0.37 19.51
C THR A 208 3.54 -0.28 18.20
N ALA A 209 2.92 -0.39 17.03
CA ALA A 209 3.62 -0.28 15.75
C ALA A 209 2.72 0.34 14.68
N GLY A 210 2.27 1.57 14.96
CA GLY A 210 1.35 2.32 14.10
C GLY A 210 0.12 1.49 13.76
N VAL A 211 -0.22 1.41 12.49
CA VAL A 211 -1.41 0.71 12.01
C VAL A 211 -1.34 -0.81 12.23
N MET A 212 -0.15 -1.41 12.28
CA MET A 212 -0.02 -2.88 12.44
C MET A 212 -0.56 -3.39 13.78
N THR A 213 -0.61 -2.55 14.81
CA THR A 213 -1.12 -2.92 16.15
C THR A 213 -2.51 -2.35 16.45
N THR A 214 -3.17 -1.75 15.44
CA THR A 214 -4.58 -1.38 15.56
C THR A 214 -5.46 -2.63 15.62
N ARG A 215 -6.66 -2.50 16.19
CA ARG A 215 -7.61 -3.61 16.27
C ARG A 215 -8.04 -4.05 14.87
N GLY A 216 -8.30 -3.11 13.96
CA GLY A 216 -8.69 -3.39 12.58
C GLY A 216 -7.65 -4.23 11.85
N ALA A 217 -6.37 -3.84 11.92
CA ALA A 217 -5.29 -4.65 11.37
C ALA A 217 -5.19 -6.03 12.05
N ALA A 218 -5.32 -6.08 13.37
CA ALA A 218 -5.22 -7.34 14.10
C ALA A 218 -6.33 -8.33 13.73
N LYS A 219 -7.57 -7.86 13.64
CA LYS A 219 -8.70 -8.66 13.16
C LYS A 219 -8.43 -9.21 11.76
N ALA A 220 -7.89 -8.37 10.86
CA ALA A 220 -7.66 -8.75 9.48
C ALA A 220 -6.46 -9.69 9.32
N PHE A 221 -5.36 -9.49 10.06
CA PHE A 221 -4.07 -10.12 9.70
C PHE A 221 -3.33 -10.82 10.85
N PHE A 222 -3.80 -10.69 12.10
CA PHE A 222 -3.33 -11.50 13.24
C PHE A 222 -4.28 -12.65 13.58
N LYS A 223 -5.49 -12.64 13.02
CA LYS A 223 -6.45 -13.73 13.14
C LYS A 223 -5.87 -14.98 12.50
N ASP A 224 -5.79 -16.04 13.30
CA ASP A 224 -5.27 -17.35 12.91
C ASP A 224 -3.79 -17.38 12.48
N GLY A 225 -3.30 -18.59 12.19
CA GLY A 225 -1.95 -18.82 11.71
C GLY A 225 -0.85 -18.36 12.69
N THR A 226 0.31 -17.99 12.15
CA THR A 226 1.54 -17.72 12.92
C THR A 226 2.07 -16.30 12.68
N ASN A 227 1.17 -15.34 12.44
CA ASN A 227 1.42 -13.92 12.13
C ASN A 227 2.21 -13.64 10.82
N ARG A 228 2.34 -14.63 9.92
CA ARG A 228 2.90 -14.39 8.57
C ARG A 228 1.99 -13.52 7.70
N ALA A 229 0.68 -13.60 7.90
CA ALA A 229 -0.31 -12.78 7.20
C ALA A 229 -0.07 -11.28 7.50
N MET A 230 0.05 -10.89 8.77
CA MET A 230 0.39 -9.51 9.15
C MET A 230 1.61 -8.97 8.42
N PHE A 231 2.70 -9.74 8.39
CA PHE A 231 3.90 -9.32 7.66
C PHE A 231 3.66 -9.22 6.15
N ARG A 232 3.06 -10.23 5.53
CA ARG A 232 2.76 -10.25 4.09
C ARG A 232 1.91 -9.05 3.68
N PHE A 233 0.80 -8.80 4.37
CA PHE A 233 -0.07 -7.67 4.08
C PHE A 233 0.61 -6.33 4.36
N THR A 234 1.51 -6.25 5.36
CA THR A 234 2.37 -5.07 5.53
C THR A 234 3.24 -4.80 4.29
N LEU A 235 3.83 -5.83 3.68
CA LEU A 235 4.58 -5.67 2.43
C LEU A 235 3.68 -5.23 1.27
N MET A 236 2.53 -5.89 1.08
CA MET A 236 1.60 -5.55 0.01
C MET A 236 1.09 -4.11 0.16
N ASN A 237 0.77 -3.71 1.39
CA ASN A 237 0.16 -2.41 1.69
C ASN A 237 1.18 -1.28 1.80
N HIS A 238 2.41 -1.52 2.24
CA HIS A 238 3.36 -0.45 2.51
C HIS A 238 4.63 -0.52 1.66
N MET A 239 4.85 -1.61 0.95
CA MET A 239 5.96 -1.79 0.01
C MET A 239 5.48 -2.11 -1.42
N CYS A 240 4.17 -2.22 -1.66
CA CYS A 240 3.52 -2.40 -2.96
C CYS A 240 3.99 -3.67 -3.70
N ALA A 241 4.40 -4.68 -2.96
CA ALA A 241 4.87 -5.95 -3.48
C ALA A 241 4.49 -7.09 -2.53
N ASP A 242 4.09 -8.22 -3.10
CA ASP A 242 3.86 -9.46 -2.34
C ASP A 242 5.17 -10.25 -2.22
N LEU A 243 5.18 -11.30 -1.40
CA LEU A 243 6.34 -12.13 -1.09
C LEU A 243 7.03 -12.71 -2.34
N GLU A 244 6.29 -12.93 -3.42
CA GLU A 244 6.83 -13.40 -4.71
C GLU A 244 7.89 -12.46 -5.27
N ALA A 245 7.74 -11.15 -5.08
CA ALA A 245 8.73 -10.17 -5.52
C ALA A 245 10.02 -10.20 -4.69
N PHE A 246 9.95 -10.76 -3.47
CA PHE A 246 11.06 -10.86 -2.53
C PHE A 246 11.69 -12.26 -2.49
N LYS A 247 11.24 -13.20 -3.33
CA LYS A 247 11.67 -14.61 -3.33
C LYS A 247 13.17 -14.78 -3.57
N ASP A 248 13.93 -15.13 -2.54
CA ASP A 248 15.37 -15.37 -2.60
C ASP A 248 15.77 -16.76 -2.09
N THR A 249 15.99 -17.71 -2.99
CA THR A 249 16.42 -19.08 -2.63
C THR A 249 17.90 -19.16 -2.26
N SER A 250 18.67 -18.09 -2.41
CA SER A 250 20.09 -18.04 -2.00
C SER A 250 20.27 -17.71 -0.52
N SER A 251 19.24 -17.14 0.13
CA SER A 251 19.24 -16.81 1.56
C SER A 251 19.18 -18.08 2.45
N PRO A 252 19.91 -18.10 3.58
CA PRO A 252 19.95 -19.27 4.45
C PRO A 252 18.56 -19.59 5.05
N PRO A 253 18.15 -20.87 5.08
CA PRO A 253 16.83 -21.28 5.58
C PRO A 253 16.82 -21.54 7.10
N ASP A 254 17.81 -21.05 7.84
CA ASP A 254 18.08 -21.35 9.25
C ASP A 254 17.02 -20.79 10.21
N ARG A 255 16.35 -19.71 9.82
CA ARG A 255 15.24 -19.10 10.58
C ARG A 255 13.85 -19.55 10.14
N ILE A 256 13.75 -20.47 9.18
CA ILE A 256 12.45 -21.02 8.79
C ILE A 256 11.93 -21.93 9.90
N ARG A 257 10.70 -21.65 10.36
CA ARG A 257 10.09 -22.32 11.52
C ARG A 257 9.80 -23.81 11.30
N GLN A 258 9.57 -24.51 12.41
CA GLN A 258 9.27 -25.95 12.45
C GLN A 258 7.92 -26.32 11.80
N ASP A 259 7.02 -25.37 11.65
CA ASP A 259 5.63 -25.55 11.24
C ASP A 259 5.44 -25.85 9.74
N LEU A 260 6.51 -25.75 8.95
CA LEU A 260 6.50 -25.98 7.50
C LEU A 260 7.27 -27.26 7.15
N SER A 261 6.65 -28.15 6.37
CA SER A 261 7.32 -29.34 5.85
C SER A 261 8.52 -28.98 4.96
N ARG A 262 9.64 -29.70 5.12
CA ARG A 262 10.81 -29.62 4.23
C ARG A 262 10.75 -30.55 3.03
N SER A 263 9.67 -31.31 2.91
CA SER A 263 9.32 -32.12 1.73
C SER A 263 7.83 -32.00 1.42
N PRO A 264 7.34 -30.81 1.02
CA PRO A 264 5.94 -30.62 0.64
C PRO A 264 5.54 -31.65 -0.43
N GLY A 265 4.44 -32.38 -0.21
CA GLY A 265 4.00 -33.45 -1.12
C GLY A 265 5.00 -34.60 -1.29
N GLY A 266 5.97 -34.75 -0.38
CA GLY A 266 7.04 -35.75 -0.46
C GLY A 266 8.25 -35.34 -1.29
N ASP A 267 8.31 -34.11 -1.81
CA ASP A 267 9.41 -33.63 -2.66
C ASP A 267 10.15 -32.44 -2.01
N SER A 268 11.36 -32.69 -1.51
CA SER A 268 12.19 -31.65 -0.88
C SER A 268 12.68 -30.58 -1.85
N ARG A 269 12.66 -30.83 -3.16
CA ARG A 269 13.05 -29.83 -4.16
C ARG A 269 12.07 -28.66 -4.20
N ILE A 270 10.80 -28.89 -3.86
CA ILE A 270 9.79 -27.83 -3.76
C ILE A 270 10.17 -26.87 -2.64
N PHE A 271 10.61 -27.40 -1.50
CA PHE A 271 11.08 -26.56 -0.41
C PHE A 271 12.31 -25.75 -0.84
N THR A 272 13.36 -26.41 -1.32
CA THR A 272 14.64 -25.78 -1.63
C THR A 272 14.57 -24.76 -2.77
N ASN A 273 13.73 -25.00 -3.78
CA ASN A 273 13.66 -24.15 -4.98
C ASN A 273 12.50 -23.16 -4.97
N SER A 274 11.62 -23.17 -3.97
CA SER A 274 10.42 -22.32 -3.99
C SER A 274 10.00 -21.84 -2.61
N CYS A 275 9.78 -22.72 -1.63
CA CYS A 275 9.30 -22.30 -0.31
C CYS A 275 10.36 -21.50 0.46
N SER A 276 11.61 -21.97 0.45
CA SER A 276 12.74 -21.28 1.09
C SER A 276 12.88 -19.83 0.60
N GLY A 277 12.58 -19.59 -0.69
CA GLY A 277 12.67 -18.27 -1.30
C GLY A 277 11.87 -17.19 -0.58
N CYS A 278 10.63 -17.47 -0.19
CA CYS A 278 9.85 -16.52 0.61
C CYS A 278 10.24 -16.58 2.09
N HIS A 279 10.35 -17.80 2.63
CA HIS A 279 10.43 -18.01 4.06
C HIS A 279 11.77 -17.59 4.68
N SER A 280 12.89 -17.72 3.97
CA SER A 280 14.21 -17.33 4.49
C SER A 280 14.29 -15.85 4.84
N GLY A 281 13.54 -14.98 4.15
CA GLY A 281 13.46 -13.55 4.47
C GLY A 281 12.26 -13.18 5.33
N MET A 282 11.09 -13.80 5.08
CA MET A 282 9.87 -13.51 5.82
C MET A 282 9.92 -13.97 7.28
N ASP A 283 10.36 -15.20 7.55
CA ASP A 283 10.25 -15.78 8.89
C ASP A 283 11.08 -15.01 9.95
N PRO A 284 12.32 -14.57 9.67
CA PRO A 284 13.06 -13.66 10.56
C PRO A 284 12.31 -12.37 10.87
N LEU A 285 11.71 -11.71 9.87
CA LEU A 285 11.03 -10.43 10.06
C LEU A 285 9.67 -10.60 10.76
N ALA A 286 8.92 -11.65 10.40
CA ALA A 286 7.64 -11.98 11.04
C ALA A 286 7.80 -12.39 12.51
N GLN A 287 9.01 -12.74 12.97
CA GLN A 287 9.29 -12.96 14.38
C GLN A 287 9.10 -11.70 15.23
N ALA A 288 9.17 -10.50 14.64
CA ALA A 288 8.84 -9.24 15.32
C ALA A 288 7.43 -9.23 15.94
N PHE A 289 6.54 -10.11 15.46
CA PHE A 289 5.18 -10.27 15.96
C PHE A 289 5.00 -11.42 16.96
N ALA A 290 6.08 -12.04 17.46
CA ALA A 290 6.03 -13.26 18.27
C ALA A 290 5.21 -13.14 19.56
N TYR A 291 5.07 -11.92 20.09
CA TYR A 291 4.34 -11.65 21.33
C TYR A 291 2.89 -11.21 21.12
N TYR A 292 2.42 -11.07 19.87
CA TYR A 292 1.08 -10.57 19.55
C TYR A 292 0.12 -11.69 19.15
N ASN A 293 -1.10 -11.65 19.67
CA ASN A 293 -2.20 -12.49 19.23
C ASN A 293 -3.48 -11.68 19.00
N TYR A 294 -4.42 -12.24 18.25
CA TYR A 294 -5.78 -11.77 18.20
C TYR A 294 -6.63 -12.75 19.02
N ASP A 295 -7.11 -12.29 20.17
CA ASP A 295 -7.93 -13.09 21.09
C ASP A 295 -9.41 -12.92 20.72
N TYR A 296 -10.05 -14.02 20.38
CA TYR A 296 -11.45 -14.07 19.95
C TYR A 296 -12.04 -15.46 20.20
N ASN A 297 -13.37 -15.55 20.27
CA ASN A 297 -14.05 -16.82 20.50
C ASN A 297 -14.31 -17.52 19.17
N VAL A 298 -13.47 -18.50 18.81
CA VAL A 298 -13.55 -19.24 17.54
C VAL A 298 -14.92 -19.91 17.31
N GLU A 299 -15.60 -20.35 18.36
CA GLU A 299 -16.88 -21.09 18.26
C GLU A 299 -18.09 -20.15 18.20
N ALA A 300 -18.10 -19.09 19.03
CA ALA A 300 -19.24 -18.17 19.13
C ALA A 300 -19.10 -16.91 18.24
N ASP A 301 -17.88 -16.62 17.79
CA ASP A 301 -17.49 -15.47 16.97
C ASP A 301 -16.45 -15.90 15.92
N PRO A 302 -16.80 -16.81 14.99
CA PRO A 302 -15.85 -17.35 14.02
C PRO A 302 -15.25 -16.28 13.11
N ASP A 303 -15.93 -15.14 12.95
CA ASP A 303 -15.45 -13.99 12.18
C ASP A 303 -14.52 -13.07 12.99
N GLY A 304 -14.47 -13.23 14.32
CA GLY A 304 -13.65 -12.41 15.21
C GLY A 304 -14.16 -10.97 15.31
N GLU A 305 -15.46 -10.74 15.11
CA GLU A 305 -16.05 -9.40 15.17
C GLU A 305 -15.93 -8.74 16.55
N ASN A 306 -15.82 -9.56 17.60
CA ASN A 306 -15.71 -9.12 18.99
C ASN A 306 -14.31 -9.37 19.58
N GLY A 307 -13.33 -9.70 18.73
CA GLY A 307 -11.96 -9.98 19.17
C GLY A 307 -11.14 -8.72 19.44
N GLN A 308 -10.00 -8.91 20.12
CA GLN A 308 -9.05 -7.86 20.48
C GLN A 308 -7.61 -8.29 20.24
N ILE A 309 -6.73 -7.33 19.96
CA ILE A 309 -5.28 -7.58 19.96
C ILE A 309 -4.80 -7.75 21.40
N VAL A 310 -3.96 -8.76 21.63
CA VAL A 310 -3.30 -9.01 22.92
C VAL A 310 -1.79 -9.10 22.73
N TYR A 311 -1.06 -8.72 23.78
CA TYR A 311 0.40 -8.70 23.78
C TYR A 311 0.94 -9.26 25.09
N ASN A 312 1.89 -10.20 25.01
CA ASN A 312 2.57 -10.73 26.19
C ASN A 312 3.69 -9.77 26.61
N ALA A 313 3.38 -8.90 27.57
CA ALA A 313 4.31 -7.95 28.17
C ALA A 313 5.43 -8.64 28.98
N GLU A 314 6.39 -7.86 29.46
CA GLU A 314 7.41 -8.38 30.39
C GLU A 314 6.74 -8.99 31.63
N GLY A 315 7.17 -10.20 32.01
CA GLY A 315 6.58 -10.96 33.11
C GLY A 315 5.30 -11.73 32.75
N GLN A 316 4.76 -11.58 31.53
CA GLN A 316 3.67 -12.40 31.03
C GLN A 316 4.22 -13.53 30.17
N VAL A 317 3.78 -14.76 30.41
CA VAL A 317 4.18 -15.92 29.62
C VAL A 317 2.97 -16.65 29.09
N ASP A 318 3.10 -17.19 27.89
CA ASP A 318 2.16 -18.12 27.31
C ASP A 318 2.30 -19.48 28.02
N PRO A 319 1.19 -20.12 28.44
CA PRO A 319 1.23 -21.39 29.16
C PRO A 319 1.85 -22.56 28.38
N GLU A 320 1.78 -22.56 27.04
CA GLU A 320 2.30 -23.64 26.22
C GLU A 320 3.80 -23.47 25.96
N THR A 321 4.25 -22.24 25.69
CA THR A 321 5.67 -21.98 25.39
C THR A 321 6.51 -21.75 26.64
N GLN A 322 5.90 -21.37 27.77
CA GLN A 322 6.58 -20.87 28.97
C GLN A 322 7.49 -19.66 28.69
N LEU A 323 7.23 -18.96 27.59
CA LEU A 323 7.92 -17.76 27.13
C LEU A 323 6.88 -16.66 26.87
N ARG A 324 7.35 -15.45 26.55
CA ARG A 324 6.47 -14.40 26.04
C ARG A 324 5.90 -14.73 24.65
N VAL A 325 6.53 -15.65 23.92
CA VAL A 325 6.11 -16.10 22.58
C VAL A 325 4.73 -16.74 22.65
N GLN A 326 3.81 -16.28 21.81
CA GLN A 326 2.46 -16.83 21.70
C GLN A 326 2.50 -18.28 21.19
N ALA A 327 1.69 -19.16 21.79
CA ALA A 327 1.57 -20.58 21.46
C ALA A 327 1.51 -20.87 19.95
N LYS A 328 0.82 -20.00 19.20
CA LYS A 328 0.69 -20.12 17.74
C LYS A 328 2.01 -20.12 16.97
N TYR A 329 3.13 -19.69 17.54
CA TYR A 329 4.43 -19.82 16.89
C TYR A 329 5.02 -21.23 16.96
N TRP A 330 4.50 -22.09 17.85
CA TRP A 330 4.98 -23.46 18.09
C TRP A 330 3.98 -24.53 17.58
N ILE A 331 2.91 -24.12 16.90
CA ILE A 331 1.97 -25.05 16.26
C ILE A 331 2.68 -25.86 15.18
N ASN A 332 2.20 -27.08 14.95
CA ASN A 332 2.74 -27.97 13.92
C ASN A 332 4.26 -28.21 14.01
N SER A 333 4.86 -28.09 15.20
CA SER A 333 6.30 -28.29 15.43
C SER A 333 6.83 -29.65 14.95
N ASN A 334 5.94 -30.64 14.84
CA ASN A 334 6.25 -31.97 14.31
C ASN A 334 6.42 -32.01 12.78
N ASN A 335 6.08 -30.96 12.02
CA ASN A 335 6.25 -30.93 10.56
C ASN A 335 7.73 -30.95 10.16
N PHE A 336 8.58 -30.25 10.92
CA PHE A 336 10.02 -30.36 10.82
C PHE A 336 10.67 -30.02 12.18
N PRO A 337 10.91 -31.01 13.05
CA PRO A 337 11.40 -30.79 14.42
C PRO A 337 12.76 -30.07 14.50
N PHE A 338 13.57 -30.13 13.43
CA PHE A 338 14.85 -29.44 13.33
C PHE A 338 14.75 -28.02 12.77
N GLY A 339 13.53 -27.53 12.53
CA GLY A 339 13.30 -26.15 12.12
C GLY A 339 13.54 -25.16 13.26
N TYR A 340 13.50 -23.88 12.94
CA TYR A 340 13.72 -22.84 13.93
C TYR A 340 12.59 -22.80 14.97
N VAL A 341 12.97 -22.76 16.25
CA VAL A 341 12.07 -22.53 17.38
C VAL A 341 12.12 -21.03 17.71
N THR A 342 10.98 -20.35 17.61
CA THR A 342 10.89 -18.93 17.97
C THR A 342 10.91 -18.77 19.49
N MET A 343 11.93 -18.13 20.04
CA MET A 343 12.14 -17.98 21.49
C MET A 343 11.85 -16.56 22.00
N ASP A 344 11.82 -15.58 21.11
CA ASP A 344 11.61 -14.15 21.41
C ASP A 344 11.06 -13.42 20.17
N ASP A 345 10.97 -12.09 20.23
CA ASP A 345 10.55 -11.22 19.13
C ASP A 345 11.73 -10.52 18.40
N THR A 346 12.94 -11.06 18.49
CA THR A 346 14.11 -10.54 17.75
C THR A 346 14.00 -10.88 16.27
N TRP A 347 14.42 -9.96 15.41
CA TRP A 347 14.34 -10.11 13.96
C TRP A 347 15.64 -9.65 13.29
N ASP A 348 15.96 -10.27 12.17
CA ASP A 348 17.11 -9.92 11.32
C ASP A 348 16.65 -9.79 9.87
N ASN A 349 17.01 -8.69 9.21
CA ASN A 349 16.62 -8.44 7.82
C ASN A 349 17.64 -9.03 6.84
N TYR A 350 17.44 -10.29 6.46
CA TYR A 350 18.31 -10.98 5.49
C TYR A 350 18.28 -10.33 4.11
N TRP A 351 17.21 -9.60 3.77
CA TRP A 351 17.07 -8.88 2.51
C TRP A 351 17.98 -7.66 2.38
N ARG A 352 18.74 -7.29 3.41
CA ARG A 352 19.81 -6.30 3.29
C ARG A 352 20.98 -6.76 2.43
N THR A 353 21.08 -8.05 2.19
CA THR A 353 22.11 -8.65 1.32
C THR A 353 21.47 -9.42 0.18
N GLY A 354 22.28 -9.88 -0.77
CA GLY A 354 21.79 -10.65 -1.91
C GLY A 354 20.97 -9.80 -2.86
N GLN A 355 20.00 -10.42 -3.54
CA GLN A 355 19.22 -9.75 -4.60
C GLN A 355 18.31 -8.63 -4.09
N ASN A 356 17.83 -8.75 -2.85
CA ASN A 356 16.89 -7.82 -2.25
C ASN A 356 17.57 -6.59 -1.62
N GLN A 357 18.91 -6.49 -1.67
CA GLN A 357 19.64 -5.30 -1.22
C GLN A 357 19.23 -4.02 -1.97
N THR A 358 18.63 -4.18 -3.16
CA THR A 358 18.19 -3.09 -4.06
C THR A 358 16.88 -2.42 -3.63
N ILE A 359 16.20 -2.92 -2.58
CA ILE A 359 14.99 -2.32 -1.98
C ILE A 359 15.26 -0.90 -1.44
N GLY A 360 16.53 -0.56 -1.22
CA GLY A 360 16.97 0.74 -0.75
C GLY A 360 16.83 0.87 0.77
N TRP A 361 17.34 -0.12 1.50
CA TRP A 361 17.38 -0.12 2.97
C TRP A 361 18.15 1.08 3.52
N SER A 362 17.69 1.62 4.65
CA SER A 362 18.37 2.74 5.30
C SER A 362 19.72 2.31 5.88
N ASN A 363 20.76 3.07 5.55
CA ASN A 363 22.10 2.92 6.13
C ASN A 363 22.19 3.44 7.58
N GLN A 364 21.15 4.11 8.08
CA GLN A 364 21.07 4.60 9.47
C GLN A 364 20.52 3.54 10.43
N LEU A 365 19.96 2.45 9.90
CA LEU A 365 19.41 1.34 10.69
C LEU A 365 20.32 0.11 10.55
N SER A 366 20.39 -0.67 11.63
CA SER A 366 21.24 -1.84 11.75
C SER A 366 20.78 -3.03 10.91
N GLY A 367 19.49 -3.08 10.54
CA GLY A 367 18.90 -4.24 9.90
C GLY A 367 18.58 -5.41 10.82
N THR A 368 18.54 -5.14 12.12
CA THR A 368 18.17 -6.10 13.16
C THR A 368 17.48 -5.34 14.28
N GLY A 369 16.62 -6.00 15.05
CA GLY A 369 15.89 -5.37 16.13
C GLY A 369 15.02 -6.34 16.92
N SER A 370 14.10 -5.80 17.70
CA SER A 370 13.11 -6.56 18.46
C SER A 370 11.75 -5.87 18.39
N GLY A 371 10.72 -6.67 18.22
CA GLY A 371 9.33 -6.23 18.20
C GLY A 371 8.90 -5.51 16.92
N ALA A 372 7.57 -5.47 16.74
CA ALA A 372 6.92 -4.89 15.57
C ALA A 372 7.30 -3.42 15.30
N LYS A 373 7.55 -2.63 16.35
CA LYS A 373 7.92 -1.21 16.22
C LYS A 373 9.20 -1.01 15.42
N SER A 374 10.30 -1.64 15.87
CA SER A 374 11.61 -1.50 15.22
C SER A 374 11.63 -2.13 13.82
N MET A 375 10.89 -3.22 13.62
CA MET A 375 10.69 -3.81 12.29
C MET A 375 9.93 -2.85 11.36
N GLY A 376 8.88 -2.19 11.87
CA GLY A 376 8.17 -1.17 11.13
C GLY A 376 9.05 0.04 10.77
N GLU A 377 9.96 0.45 11.65
CA GLU A 377 10.98 1.47 11.35
C GLU A 377 11.90 1.02 10.21
N GLU A 378 12.36 -0.24 10.22
CA GLU A 378 13.18 -0.81 9.16
C GLU A 378 12.48 -0.75 7.79
N LEU A 379 11.21 -1.14 7.73
CA LEU A 379 10.43 -1.10 6.48
C LEU A 379 10.15 0.34 6.04
N ALA A 380 9.66 1.20 6.95
CA ALA A 380 9.24 2.56 6.63
C ALA A 380 10.40 3.48 6.21
N ASN A 381 11.63 3.14 6.58
CA ASN A 381 12.82 3.89 6.18
C ASN A 381 13.44 3.41 4.85
N SER A 382 12.83 2.44 4.16
CA SER A 382 13.30 1.98 2.85
C SER A 382 12.85 2.91 1.71
N GLN A 383 13.62 2.95 0.62
CA GLN A 383 13.20 3.64 -0.61
C GLN A 383 11.93 3.01 -1.20
N THR A 384 11.78 1.69 -1.08
CA THR A 384 10.60 0.97 -1.56
C THR A 384 9.32 1.39 -0.83
N PHE A 385 9.39 1.65 0.48
CA PHE A 385 8.25 2.23 1.22
C PHE A 385 7.83 3.57 0.61
N ALA A 386 8.78 4.49 0.45
CA ALA A 386 8.51 5.80 -0.14
C ALA A 386 7.94 5.69 -1.56
N ASN A 387 8.55 4.84 -2.40
CA ASN A 387 8.09 4.61 -3.77
C ASN A 387 6.67 4.03 -3.82
N CYS A 388 6.34 3.12 -2.89
CA CYS A 388 5.00 2.56 -2.79
C CYS A 388 3.96 3.64 -2.49
N GLN A 389 4.22 4.50 -1.51
CA GLN A 389 3.29 5.57 -1.15
C GLN A 389 3.07 6.53 -2.33
N VAL A 390 4.15 6.96 -3.00
CA VAL A 390 4.05 7.83 -4.18
C VAL A 390 3.28 7.17 -5.32
N LYS A 391 3.53 5.88 -5.62
CA LYS A 391 2.76 5.16 -6.66
C LYS A 391 1.28 5.05 -6.33
N LYS A 392 0.93 4.83 -5.06
CA LYS A 392 -0.46 4.77 -4.61
C LYS A 392 -1.15 6.13 -4.76
N VAL A 393 -0.49 7.22 -4.37
CA VAL A 393 -1.00 8.58 -4.58
C VAL A 393 -1.11 8.89 -6.07
N PHE A 394 -0.11 8.56 -6.87
CA PHE A 394 -0.12 8.69 -8.34
C PHE A 394 -1.35 8.03 -8.94
N LYS A 395 -1.59 6.75 -8.63
CA LYS A 395 -2.74 6.02 -9.15
C LYS A 395 -4.07 6.66 -8.73
N ASN A 396 -4.15 7.15 -7.49
CA ASN A 396 -5.35 7.77 -6.95
C ASN A 396 -5.65 9.14 -7.60
N VAL A 397 -4.63 9.99 -7.76
CA VAL A 397 -4.81 11.37 -8.24
C VAL A 397 -4.81 11.42 -9.77
N CYS A 398 -3.90 10.71 -10.45
CA CYS A 398 -3.86 10.66 -11.91
C CYS A 398 -4.92 9.71 -12.50
N LEU A 399 -5.57 8.88 -11.67
CA LEU A 399 -6.57 7.87 -12.07
C LEU A 399 -6.03 6.81 -13.06
N ARG A 400 -4.72 6.57 -13.04
CA ARG A 400 -4.02 5.61 -13.89
C ARG A 400 -2.70 5.16 -13.26
N SER A 401 -2.22 3.98 -13.66
CA SER A 401 -0.84 3.57 -13.36
C SER A 401 0.16 4.38 -14.20
N PRO A 402 1.44 4.50 -13.79
CA PRO A 402 2.48 5.09 -14.63
C PRO A 402 2.68 4.27 -15.91
N GLN A 403 2.76 4.92 -17.06
CA GLN A 403 2.76 4.31 -18.39
C GLN A 403 4.08 4.53 -19.13
N ASP A 404 4.73 5.67 -18.92
CA ASP A 404 5.90 6.08 -19.70
C ASP A 404 7.09 6.57 -18.85
N GLN A 405 8.12 7.08 -19.53
CA GLN A 405 9.32 7.56 -18.88
C GLN A 405 9.10 8.89 -18.14
N ALA A 406 8.18 9.74 -18.60
CA ALA A 406 7.87 10.99 -17.92
C ALA A 406 7.20 10.69 -16.56
N ASP A 407 6.25 9.76 -16.53
CA ASP A 407 5.61 9.32 -15.28
C ASP A 407 6.63 8.76 -14.28
N ARG A 408 7.55 7.91 -14.77
CA ARG A 408 8.59 7.31 -13.91
C ARG A 408 9.55 8.36 -13.38
N THR A 409 9.91 9.35 -14.18
CA THR A 409 10.75 10.49 -13.74
C THR A 409 10.01 11.33 -12.70
N ALA A 410 8.73 11.63 -12.91
CA ALA A 410 7.91 12.38 -11.95
C ALA A 410 7.77 11.65 -10.63
N ILE A 411 7.46 10.34 -10.65
CA ILE A 411 7.41 9.51 -9.44
C ILE A 411 8.75 9.51 -8.70
N ALA A 412 9.87 9.39 -9.40
CA ALA A 412 11.19 9.42 -8.78
C ALA A 412 11.51 10.77 -8.13
N GLN A 413 11.13 11.88 -8.78
CA GLN A 413 11.26 13.21 -8.22
C GLN A 413 10.39 13.39 -6.97
N ILE A 414 9.10 13.05 -7.06
CA ILE A 414 8.15 13.17 -5.94
C ILE A 414 8.57 12.26 -4.77
N GLN A 415 9.15 11.08 -5.05
CA GLN A 415 9.73 10.22 -4.02
C GLN A 415 10.89 10.89 -3.30
N SER A 416 11.80 11.54 -4.03
CA SER A 416 12.91 12.29 -3.46
C SER A 416 12.41 13.44 -2.57
N GLU A 417 11.41 14.19 -3.04
CA GLU A 417 10.76 15.27 -2.29
C GLU A 417 10.07 14.73 -1.03
N PHE A 418 9.35 13.60 -1.13
CA PHE A 418 8.69 12.95 0.00
C PHE A 418 9.68 12.58 1.09
N MET A 419 10.79 11.91 0.72
CA MET A 419 11.84 11.52 1.66
C MET A 419 12.59 12.74 2.23
N GLY A 420 12.72 13.82 1.46
CA GLY A 420 13.38 15.06 1.89
C GLY A 420 12.53 15.97 2.76
N ASN A 421 11.19 15.88 2.66
CA ASN A 421 10.23 16.74 3.36
C ASN A 421 9.56 16.01 4.52
N ASN A 422 10.36 15.33 5.36
CA ASN A 422 9.91 14.60 6.56
C ASN A 422 8.78 13.58 6.29
N TYR A 423 8.72 13.01 5.09
CA TYR A 423 7.68 12.06 4.71
C TYR A 423 6.26 12.62 4.92
N ASN A 424 6.02 13.90 4.59
CA ASN A 424 4.67 14.46 4.57
C ASN A 424 3.93 13.97 3.31
N ILE A 425 2.98 13.05 3.49
CA ILE A 425 2.24 12.42 2.37
C ILE A 425 1.29 13.40 1.67
N LYS A 426 0.82 14.43 2.36
CA LYS A 426 -0.08 15.44 1.77
C LYS A 426 0.63 16.24 0.68
N ASN A 427 1.93 16.47 0.83
CA ASN A 427 2.77 17.07 -0.23
C ASN A 427 2.91 16.16 -1.46
N VAL A 428 2.86 14.83 -1.28
CA VAL A 428 2.84 13.88 -2.40
C VAL A 428 1.55 14.02 -3.20
N PHE A 429 0.40 14.18 -2.52
CA PHE A 429 -0.87 14.48 -3.19
C PHE A 429 -0.80 15.80 -3.98
N ALA A 430 -0.23 16.85 -3.38
CA ALA A 430 -0.06 18.14 -4.05
C ALA A 430 0.84 18.05 -5.29
N ALA A 431 2.04 17.47 -5.16
CA ALA A 431 2.99 17.35 -6.27
C ALA A 431 2.46 16.44 -7.39
N THR A 432 1.74 15.38 -7.05
CA THR A 432 1.09 14.49 -8.03
C THR A 432 -0.04 15.21 -8.76
N ALA A 433 -0.85 15.99 -8.05
CA ALA A 433 -1.93 16.75 -8.65
C ALA A 433 -1.40 17.83 -9.60
N ASP A 434 -0.31 18.50 -9.23
CA ASP A 434 0.41 19.42 -10.09
C ASP A 434 0.91 18.73 -11.38
N TYR A 435 1.49 17.54 -11.26
CA TYR A 435 1.94 16.75 -12.42
C TYR A 435 0.82 16.45 -13.42
N CYS A 436 -0.34 15.97 -12.94
CA CYS A 436 -1.42 15.48 -13.81
C CYS A 436 -2.53 16.49 -14.11
N LYS A 437 -2.42 17.75 -13.65
CA LYS A 437 -3.47 18.78 -13.78
C LYS A 437 -3.90 19.07 -15.22
N GLY A 438 -2.99 18.87 -16.18
CA GLY A 438 -3.21 19.14 -17.61
C GLY A 438 -3.58 17.92 -18.46
N GLU A 439 -3.72 16.74 -17.84
CA GLU A 439 -4.20 15.52 -18.54
C GLU A 439 -5.66 15.64 -18.96
#